data_AF-A0A1I7T3R6-F1
#
_entry.id   AF-A0A1I7T3R6-F1
#
_cell.length_a   1.000
_cell.length_b   1.000
_cell.length_c   1.000
_cell.angle_alpha   90.00
_cell.angle_beta   90.00
_cell.angle_gamma   90.00
#
_symmetry.space_group_name_H-M   'P 1'
#
loop_
_entity.id
_entity.type
_entity.pdbx_description
1 polymer ?
#
loop_
_entity_poly.entity_id
_entity_poly.type
_entity_poly.pdbx_seq_one_letter_code
_entity_poly.pdbx_strand_id
1 'polypeptide(L)'
;MGRLKLAFRNVLVPLFFVYFFLHIGFTTWKLFQVDSSRIGYENLRDGPLLAKGGKHVKKGNVIEAIGYGKLSAMGFGNKMRKKPKQVHPVLRPKDEGVPELSEKVKTTVIEESQNLLNKTSVSSNFIYIAMINNAYERMTLNWICNTALMENVHNRTLIISMDSSTCHSIKTQWDETIKCVSLDIDNYKIGYDWGRQQYINILTLRANIMELLTSNDIPHVLIETDATWFKDVMNQLCASQHNGLVCRQFEYNEIADGKWFKMDEQTREIPYILNNNFNSGTKNKETRQALNGFWFLATKTNQCVISKVRRFMDKYS
;
A
#
# COMPACT_ATOMS: atom_id res chain seq x y z
N MET A 1 21.93 45.39 -33.12
CA MET A 1 22.16 43.92 -33.21
C MET A 1 23.48 43.42 -32.59
N GLY A 2 24.58 44.20 -32.56
CA GLY A 2 25.89 43.73 -32.04
C GLY A 2 25.97 43.51 -30.52
N ARG A 3 25.38 44.40 -29.70
CA ARG A 3 25.44 44.29 -28.22
C ARG A 3 24.66 43.08 -27.65
N LEU A 4 23.54 42.71 -28.28
CA LEU A 4 22.74 41.55 -27.87
C LEU A 4 23.46 40.23 -28.19
N LYS A 5 24.11 40.14 -29.36
CA LYS A 5 24.95 38.98 -29.72
C LYS A 5 26.18 38.86 -28.81
N LEU A 6 26.78 39.97 -28.39
CA LEU A 6 27.92 39.98 -27.48
C LEU A 6 27.53 39.52 -26.06
N ALA A 7 26.40 40.01 -25.54
CA ALA A 7 25.86 39.59 -24.24
C ALA A 7 25.43 38.12 -24.24
N PHE A 8 24.83 37.64 -25.33
CA PHE A 8 24.45 36.23 -25.47
C PHE A 8 25.69 35.32 -25.45
N ARG A 9 26.73 35.68 -26.21
CA ARG A 9 27.93 34.85 -26.34
C ARG A 9 28.85 34.89 -25.11
N ASN A 10 28.94 36.03 -24.43
CA ASN A 10 29.89 36.22 -23.33
C ASN A 10 29.27 36.02 -21.93
N VAL A 11 27.94 36.01 -21.79
CA VAL A 11 27.27 35.88 -20.49
C VAL A 11 26.33 34.68 -20.43
N LEU A 12 25.43 34.52 -21.41
CA LEU A 12 24.44 33.43 -21.40
C LEU A 12 25.06 32.05 -21.68
N VAL A 13 26.01 31.97 -22.63
CA VAL A 13 26.69 30.70 -22.95
C VAL A 13 27.49 30.16 -21.74
N PRO A 14 28.33 30.95 -21.05
CA PRO A 14 29.00 30.49 -19.83
C PRO A 14 28.03 30.09 -18.71
N LEU A 15 26.97 30.86 -18.47
CA LEU A 15 25.95 30.53 -17.47
C LEU A 15 25.23 29.22 -17.77
N PHE A 16 24.92 28.96 -19.04
CA PHE A 16 24.34 27.68 -19.46
C PHE A 16 25.28 26.52 -19.18
N PHE A 17 26.58 26.65 -19.49
CA PHE A 17 27.56 25.61 -19.18
C PHE A 17 27.70 25.39 -17.67
N VAL A 18 27.77 26.45 -16.86
CA VAL A 18 27.81 26.34 -15.40
C VAL A 18 26.57 25.61 -14.88
N TYR A 19 25.37 25.99 -15.33
CA TYR A 19 24.13 25.31 -14.97
C TYR A 19 24.14 23.84 -15.41
N PHE A 20 24.54 23.55 -16.65
CA PHE A 20 24.58 22.21 -17.21
C PHE A 20 25.52 21.29 -16.43
N PHE A 21 26.72 21.76 -16.10
CA PHE A 21 27.68 20.98 -15.31
C PHE A 21 27.25 20.84 -13.84
N LEU A 22 26.65 21.86 -13.22
CA LEU A 22 26.05 21.73 -11.89
C LEU A 22 24.88 20.75 -11.89
N HIS A 23 24.04 20.74 -12.93
CA HIS A 23 22.91 19.85 -13.05
C HIS A 23 23.36 18.40 -13.27
N ILE A 24 24.36 18.17 -14.11
CA ILE A 24 25.00 16.87 -14.28
C ILE A 24 25.67 16.43 -12.97
N GLY A 25 26.40 17.31 -12.29
CA GLY A 25 27.01 17.02 -11.00
C GLY A 25 25.98 16.62 -9.94
N PHE A 26 24.87 17.35 -9.85
CA PHE A 26 23.79 17.04 -8.92
C PHE A 26 23.05 15.74 -9.26
N THR A 27 22.74 15.51 -10.55
CA THR A 27 22.04 14.28 -10.98
C THR A 27 22.92 13.05 -10.84
N THR A 28 24.22 13.14 -11.18
CA THR A 28 25.18 12.06 -10.94
C THR A 28 25.39 11.83 -9.45
N TRP A 29 25.49 12.88 -8.62
CA TRP A 29 25.54 12.75 -7.16
C TRP A 29 24.29 12.04 -6.61
N LYS A 30 23.09 12.39 -7.08
CA LYS A 30 21.86 11.67 -6.74
C LYS A 30 21.87 10.20 -7.19
N LEU A 31 22.39 9.90 -8.38
CA LEU A 31 22.48 8.54 -8.92
C LEU A 31 23.46 7.66 -8.12
N PHE A 32 24.53 8.26 -7.58
CA PHE A 32 25.55 7.55 -6.79
C PHE A 32 25.29 7.58 -5.26
N GLN A 33 24.21 8.18 -4.78
CA GLN A 33 23.76 8.00 -3.40
C GLN A 33 23.31 6.55 -3.20
N VAL A 34 24.15 5.76 -2.55
CA VAL A 34 23.77 4.44 -2.02
C VAL A 34 23.01 4.68 -0.72
N ASP A 35 21.69 4.50 -0.77
CA ASP A 35 20.85 4.63 0.40
C ASP A 35 21.03 3.40 1.31
N SER A 36 21.76 3.58 2.40
CA SER A 36 22.02 2.52 3.38
C SER A 36 20.78 2.04 4.13
N SER A 37 19.63 2.72 3.97
CA SER A 37 18.35 2.25 4.52
C SER A 37 17.62 1.27 3.62
N ARG A 38 18.04 1.13 2.35
CA ARG A 38 17.33 0.34 1.35
C ARG A 38 17.75 -1.12 1.44
N ILE A 39 16.87 -1.97 1.94
CA ILE A 39 17.04 -3.43 1.86
C ILE A 39 17.05 -3.83 0.37
N GLY A 40 18.01 -4.68 -0.02
CA GLY A 40 18.16 -5.13 -1.41
C GLY A 40 16.87 -5.74 -1.96
N TYR A 41 16.56 -5.47 -3.22
CA TYR A 41 15.37 -5.94 -3.95
C TYR A 41 15.36 -7.45 -4.25
N GLU A 42 15.87 -8.28 -3.35
CA GLU A 42 15.83 -9.73 -3.54
C GLU A 42 14.51 -10.28 -2.96
N ASN A 43 13.54 -10.48 -3.85
CA ASN A 43 12.48 -11.49 -3.75
C ASN A 43 11.48 -11.42 -2.58
N LEU A 44 11.16 -10.24 -2.06
CA LEU A 44 10.03 -10.11 -1.12
C LEU A 44 8.73 -9.87 -1.90
N ARG A 45 7.89 -10.91 -1.99
CA ARG A 45 6.50 -10.80 -2.49
C ARG A 45 5.62 -10.28 -1.37
N ASP A 46 4.91 -9.21 -1.66
CA ASP A 46 4.00 -8.56 -0.72
C ASP A 46 2.57 -9.06 -1.01
N GLY A 47 2.30 -10.27 -0.50
CA GLY A 47 0.97 -10.89 -0.50
C GLY A 47 0.23 -10.59 0.82
N PRO A 48 -1.09 -10.80 0.89
CA PRO A 48 -1.85 -10.58 2.12
C PRO A 48 -1.25 -11.39 3.27
N LEU A 49 -0.86 -10.70 4.35
CA LEU A 49 -0.37 -11.31 5.58
C LEU A 49 -1.55 -11.92 6.34
N LEU A 50 -1.81 -13.21 6.09
CA LEU A 50 -2.69 -14.00 6.94
C LEU A 50 -1.87 -14.52 8.12
N ALA A 51 -2.07 -13.95 9.31
CA ALA A 51 -1.46 -14.47 10.53
C ALA A 51 -2.04 -15.86 10.83
N LYS A 52 -1.20 -16.89 10.77
CA LYS A 52 -1.54 -18.24 11.21
C LYS A 52 -1.62 -18.23 12.74
N GLY A 53 -2.78 -18.63 13.29
CA GLY A 53 -2.96 -18.86 14.72
C GLY A 53 -1.79 -19.67 15.30
N GLY A 54 -1.29 -19.20 16.45
CA GLY A 54 0.04 -19.51 16.98
C GLY A 54 0.44 -20.98 16.98
N LYS A 55 1.56 -21.27 16.31
CA LYS A 55 2.57 -22.24 16.73
C LYS A 55 3.93 -21.71 16.26
N HIS A 56 4.86 -21.53 17.20
CA HIS A 56 6.24 -21.11 16.92
C HIS A 56 6.87 -22.00 15.84
N VAL A 57 7.17 -21.42 14.67
CA VAL A 57 7.94 -22.10 13.63
C VAL A 57 9.41 -22.14 14.09
N LYS A 58 9.89 -23.33 14.43
CA LYS A 58 11.32 -23.57 14.62
C LYS A 58 12.04 -23.28 13.30
N LYS A 59 13.06 -22.42 13.35
CA LYS A 59 13.98 -22.09 12.24
C LYS A 59 14.45 -23.38 11.56
N GLY A 60 14.02 -23.60 10.32
CA GLY A 60 14.48 -24.69 9.46
C GLY A 60 14.04 -24.47 8.02
N ASN A 61 14.99 -24.05 7.19
CA ASN A 61 15.03 -24.10 5.72
C ASN A 61 13.78 -23.61 4.96
N VAL A 62 13.76 -22.32 4.65
CA VAL A 62 12.93 -21.77 3.56
C VAL A 62 13.55 -22.20 2.22
N ILE A 63 12.72 -22.81 1.38
CA ILE A 63 13.06 -23.32 0.05
C ILE A 63 13.38 -22.14 -0.89
N GLU A 64 14.62 -22.11 -1.41
CA GLU A 64 15.05 -21.19 -2.47
C GLU A 64 14.33 -21.52 -3.79
N ALA A 65 13.65 -20.54 -4.38
CA ALA A 65 13.03 -20.68 -5.70
C ALA A 65 14.00 -20.25 -6.81
N ILE A 66 14.11 -21.11 -7.82
CA ILE A 66 14.98 -21.06 -9.00
C ILE A 66 14.72 -19.79 -9.83
N GLY A 67 15.76 -18.99 -10.04
CA GLY A 67 15.71 -17.73 -10.78
C GLY A 67 15.81 -17.92 -12.30
N TYR A 68 14.89 -17.30 -13.05
CA TYR A 68 15.03 -17.10 -14.49
C TYR A 68 15.57 -15.71 -14.81
N GLY A 69 16.73 -15.69 -15.48
CA GLY A 69 16.99 -14.76 -16.58
C GLY A 69 17.65 -13.43 -16.26
N LYS A 70 18.97 -13.45 -16.04
CA LYS A 70 19.86 -12.34 -16.43
C LYS A 70 19.81 -12.17 -17.96
N LEU A 71 19.19 -11.10 -18.45
CA LEU A 71 19.29 -10.66 -19.85
C LEU A 71 19.45 -9.14 -19.91
N SER A 72 20.56 -8.67 -19.35
CA SER A 72 21.12 -7.34 -19.64
C SER A 72 22.57 -7.30 -19.15
N ALA A 73 23.41 -8.13 -19.77
CA ALA A 73 24.87 -8.05 -19.65
C ALA A 73 25.51 -8.60 -20.93
N MET A 74 25.18 -7.98 -22.07
CA MET A 74 26.04 -8.02 -23.24
C MET A 74 26.86 -6.72 -23.21
N GLY A 75 28.12 -6.83 -22.79
CA GLY A 75 29.03 -5.70 -22.64
C GLY A 75 30.40 -6.18 -22.21
N PHE A 76 31.27 -6.38 -23.19
CA PHE A 76 32.65 -6.84 -23.08
C PHE A 76 33.50 -6.04 -22.06
N GLY A 77 34.34 -6.74 -21.30
CA GLY A 77 35.53 -6.14 -20.68
C GLY A 77 35.83 -6.59 -19.25
N ASN A 78 36.88 -7.41 -19.10
CA ASN A 78 37.57 -7.61 -17.83
C ASN A 78 38.04 -6.26 -17.25
N LYS A 79 37.59 -5.89 -16.03
CA LYS A 79 38.36 -5.01 -15.12
C LYS A 79 37.77 -4.93 -13.69
N MET A 80 38.55 -5.46 -12.75
CA MET A 80 38.71 -5.09 -11.32
C MET A 80 37.49 -4.60 -10.51
N ARG A 81 37.11 -5.41 -9.50
CA ARG A 81 36.31 -4.99 -8.33
C ARG A 81 37.00 -3.82 -7.60
N LYS A 82 36.55 -2.59 -7.83
CA LYS A 82 36.86 -1.45 -6.94
C LYS A 82 35.95 -1.51 -5.70
N LYS A 83 36.54 -1.47 -4.50
CA LYS A 83 35.79 -1.29 -3.25
C LYS A 83 35.05 0.07 -3.30
N PRO A 84 33.79 0.14 -2.85
CA PRO A 84 33.06 1.41 -2.83
C PRO A 84 33.72 2.39 -1.85
N LYS A 85 33.88 3.65 -2.28
CA LYS A 85 34.39 4.74 -1.43
C LYS A 85 33.40 5.03 -0.30
N GLN A 86 33.90 5.18 0.93
CA GLN A 86 33.14 5.71 2.06
C GLN A 86 32.67 7.13 1.74
N VAL A 87 31.36 7.34 1.69
CA VAL A 87 30.72 8.66 1.56
C VAL A 87 30.31 9.10 2.97
N HIS A 88 30.64 10.34 3.34
CA HIS A 88 30.29 10.90 4.66
C HIS A 88 28.76 10.88 4.88
N PRO A 89 28.30 10.55 6.11
CA PRO A 89 26.88 10.51 6.40
C PRO A 89 26.28 11.92 6.38
N VAL A 90 25.34 12.16 5.46
CA VAL A 90 24.46 13.32 5.51
C VAL A 90 23.58 13.17 6.75
N LEU A 91 23.45 14.25 7.55
CA LEU A 91 22.52 14.34 8.67
C LEU A 91 21.10 14.00 8.17
N ARG A 92 20.65 12.78 8.47
CA ARG A 92 19.28 12.32 8.20
C ARG A 92 18.37 12.81 9.33
N PRO A 93 17.06 13.01 9.07
CA PRO A 93 16.09 13.13 10.14
C PRO A 93 16.29 11.97 11.13
N LYS A 94 16.32 12.28 12.42
CA LYS A 94 16.50 11.29 13.48
C LYS A 94 15.37 10.26 13.32
N ASP A 95 15.72 9.00 13.17
CA ASP A 95 14.73 7.92 13.19
C ASP A 95 14.10 7.90 14.59
N GLU A 96 12.82 8.23 14.67
CA GLU A 96 12.05 8.23 15.92
C GLU A 96 11.58 6.83 16.30
N GLY A 97 11.85 5.83 15.46
CA GLY A 97 11.45 4.44 15.70
C GLY A 97 9.99 4.17 15.35
N VAL A 98 9.51 3.01 15.81
CA VAL A 98 8.11 2.59 15.63
C VAL A 98 7.23 3.49 16.50
N PRO A 99 6.19 4.14 15.95
CA PRO A 99 5.27 4.93 16.75
C PRO A 99 4.61 4.06 17.83
N GLU A 100 4.61 4.54 19.07
CA GLU A 100 3.88 3.88 20.15
C GLU A 100 2.43 4.36 20.17
N LEU A 101 1.50 3.42 20.33
CA LEU A 101 0.09 3.72 20.51
C LEU A 101 -0.17 4.19 21.93
N SER A 102 -0.81 5.35 22.08
CA SER A 102 -1.28 5.79 23.40
C SER A 102 -2.35 4.84 23.95
N GLU A 103 -2.41 4.68 25.27
CA GLU A 103 -3.42 3.80 25.91
C GLU A 103 -4.85 4.18 25.52
N LYS A 104 -5.15 5.49 25.44
CA LYS A 104 -6.45 5.98 24.96
C LYS A 104 -6.79 5.43 23.58
N VAL A 105 -5.85 5.48 22.64
CA VAL A 105 -6.05 4.99 21.27
C VAL A 105 -6.22 3.47 21.27
N LYS A 106 -5.44 2.73 22.06
CA LYS A 106 -5.61 1.27 22.20
C LYS A 106 -7.01 0.92 22.67
N THR A 107 -7.49 1.57 23.73
CA THR A 107 -8.85 1.38 24.26
C THR A 107 -9.91 1.68 23.20
N THR A 108 -9.82 2.82 22.50
CA THR A 108 -10.78 3.16 21.44
C THR A 108 -10.77 2.14 20.29
N VAL A 109 -9.60 1.67 19.86
CA VAL A 109 -9.51 0.64 18.81
C VAL A 109 -10.19 -0.65 19.26
N ILE A 110 -9.99 -1.08 20.51
CA ILE A 110 -10.62 -2.28 21.07
C ILE A 110 -12.14 -2.11 21.16
N GLU A 111 -12.61 -1.01 21.74
CA GLU A 111 -14.04 -0.72 21.93
C GLU A 111 -14.78 -0.67 20.59
N GLU A 112 -14.27 0.08 19.61
CA GLU A 112 -14.88 0.17 18.28
C GLU A 112 -14.87 -1.18 17.55
N SER A 113 -13.79 -1.95 17.70
CA SER A 113 -13.69 -3.28 17.11
C SER A 113 -14.71 -4.25 17.71
N GLN A 114 -14.89 -4.26 19.03
CA GLN A 114 -15.90 -5.06 19.72
C GLN A 114 -17.32 -4.62 19.34
N ASN A 115 -17.55 -3.31 19.24
CA ASN A 115 -18.84 -2.76 18.82
C ASN A 115 -19.20 -3.17 17.38
N LEU A 116 -18.22 -3.26 16.49
CA LEU A 116 -18.42 -3.78 15.13
C LEU A 116 -18.67 -5.29 15.16
N LEU A 117 -17.88 -6.06 15.91
CA LEU A 117 -18.02 -7.51 16.02
C LEU A 117 -19.38 -7.92 16.59
N ASN A 118 -19.88 -7.21 17.60
CA ASN A 118 -21.20 -7.47 18.19
C ASN A 118 -22.37 -7.23 17.22
N LYS A 119 -22.15 -6.50 16.13
CA LYS A 119 -23.15 -6.26 15.08
C LYS A 119 -23.09 -7.32 13.97
N THR A 120 -22.05 -8.15 13.92
CA THR A 120 -21.94 -9.16 12.89
C THR A 120 -22.75 -10.41 13.24
N SER A 121 -23.15 -11.15 12.20
CA SER A 121 -23.86 -12.42 12.36
C SER A 121 -22.90 -13.53 12.77
N VAL A 122 -23.43 -14.63 13.33
CA VAL A 122 -22.64 -15.81 13.74
C VAL A 122 -21.79 -16.39 12.59
N SER A 123 -22.28 -16.31 11.35
CA SER A 123 -21.57 -16.75 10.14
C SER A 123 -20.44 -15.82 9.71
N SER A 124 -20.44 -14.56 10.18
CA SER A 124 -19.50 -13.50 9.82
C SER A 124 -18.81 -12.95 11.08
N ASN A 125 -18.32 -13.85 11.94
CA ASN A 125 -17.73 -13.53 13.24
C ASN A 125 -16.30 -12.93 13.14
N PHE A 126 -16.10 -11.93 12.29
CA PHE A 126 -14.86 -11.18 12.16
C PHE A 126 -15.11 -9.78 11.60
N ILE A 127 -14.16 -8.87 11.82
CA ILE A 127 -14.16 -7.52 11.26
C ILE A 127 -13.05 -7.33 10.22
N TYR A 128 -13.21 -6.37 9.33
CA TYR A 128 -12.13 -5.89 8.46
C TYR A 128 -11.38 -4.77 9.13
N ILE A 129 -10.05 -4.80 9.06
CA ILE A 129 -9.21 -3.70 9.53
C ILE A 129 -8.34 -3.17 8.39
N ALA A 130 -8.28 -1.85 8.26
CA ALA A 130 -7.40 -1.19 7.31
C ALA A 130 -6.57 -0.12 8.04
N MET A 131 -5.25 -0.17 7.92
CA MET A 131 -4.38 0.89 8.43
C MET A 131 -3.89 1.77 7.28
N ILE A 132 -4.22 3.06 7.32
CA ILE A 132 -3.96 4.02 6.23
C ILE A 132 -3.33 5.31 6.74
N ASN A 133 -2.79 6.09 5.82
CA ASN A 133 -2.35 7.47 6.05
C ASN A 133 -3.02 8.41 5.03
N ASN A 134 -2.83 9.72 5.22
CA ASN A 134 -3.38 10.73 4.31
C ASN A 134 -3.03 10.52 2.83
N ALA A 135 -1.83 10.02 2.51
CA ALA A 135 -1.45 9.78 1.12
C ALA A 135 -2.33 8.72 0.42
N TYR A 136 -2.96 7.82 1.17
CA TYR A 136 -3.88 6.80 0.67
C TYR A 136 -5.36 7.20 0.75
N GLU A 137 -5.71 8.37 1.29
CA GLU A 137 -7.10 8.83 1.49
C GLU A 137 -7.98 8.64 0.25
N ARG A 138 -7.52 9.09 -0.92
CA ARG A 138 -8.29 8.99 -2.16
C ARG A 138 -8.45 7.54 -2.64
N MET A 139 -7.45 6.70 -2.40
CA MET A 139 -7.55 5.27 -2.69
C MET A 139 -8.56 4.61 -1.75
N THR A 140 -8.52 4.96 -0.47
CA THR A 140 -9.49 4.49 0.52
C THR A 140 -10.91 4.88 0.14
N LEU A 141 -11.16 6.15 -0.19
CA LEU A 141 -12.49 6.59 -0.65
C LEU A 141 -12.94 5.82 -1.90
N ASN A 142 -12.01 5.52 -2.82
CA ASN A 142 -12.31 4.73 -4.02
C ASN A 142 -12.66 3.27 -3.67
N TRP A 143 -11.96 2.65 -2.73
CA TRP A 143 -12.27 1.31 -2.22
C TRP A 143 -13.61 1.26 -1.49
N ILE A 144 -13.91 2.26 -0.67
CA ILE A 144 -15.23 2.39 -0.04
C ILE A 144 -16.32 2.45 -1.11
N CYS A 145 -16.12 3.25 -2.15
CA CYS A 145 -17.06 3.33 -3.27
C CYS A 145 -17.19 2.00 -4.03
N ASN A 146 -16.07 1.32 -4.31
CA ASN A 146 -16.04 0.01 -4.96
C ASN A 146 -16.87 -1.04 -4.19
N THR A 147 -16.83 -1.00 -2.87
CA THR A 147 -17.51 -1.97 -1.99
C THR A 147 -18.91 -1.51 -1.54
N ALA A 148 -19.40 -0.37 -2.03
CA ALA A 148 -20.66 0.24 -1.56
C ALA A 148 -21.92 -0.58 -1.81
N LEU A 149 -21.90 -1.45 -2.82
CA LEU A 149 -23.01 -2.36 -3.13
C LEU A 149 -22.80 -3.77 -2.54
N MET A 150 -21.71 -3.99 -1.81
CA MET A 150 -21.41 -5.27 -1.18
C MET A 150 -22.02 -5.31 0.23
N GLU A 151 -22.82 -6.32 0.49
CA GLU A 151 -23.55 -6.43 1.74
C GLU A 151 -22.59 -6.58 2.94
N ASN A 152 -22.85 -5.81 4.00
CA ASN A 152 -22.14 -5.89 5.28
C ASN A 152 -20.62 -5.68 5.21
N VAL A 153 -20.03 -5.22 4.10
CA VAL A 153 -18.59 -4.88 4.06
C VAL A 153 -18.32 -3.68 4.94
N HIS A 154 -19.00 -2.55 4.70
CA HIS A 154 -18.79 -1.30 5.43
C HIS A 154 -19.11 -1.42 6.93
N ASN A 155 -20.22 -2.08 7.27
CA ASN A 155 -20.70 -2.23 8.65
C ASN A 155 -19.79 -3.07 9.55
N ARG A 156 -18.80 -3.78 8.98
CA ARG A 156 -17.79 -4.54 9.73
C ARG A 156 -16.37 -4.04 9.46
N THR A 157 -16.20 -2.88 8.81
CA THR A 157 -14.88 -2.31 8.56
C THR A 157 -14.52 -1.25 9.60
N LEU A 158 -13.35 -1.43 10.19
CA LEU A 158 -12.64 -0.42 10.97
C LEU A 158 -11.46 0.12 10.16
N ILE A 159 -11.47 1.44 9.91
CA ILE A 159 -10.34 2.15 9.34
C ILE A 159 -9.53 2.79 10.47
N ILE A 160 -8.24 2.51 10.51
CA ILE A 160 -7.29 3.12 11.45
C ILE A 160 -6.42 4.07 10.64
N SER A 161 -6.64 5.36 10.83
CA SER A 161 -5.92 6.41 10.11
C SER A 161 -4.78 6.97 10.95
N MET A 162 -3.64 7.27 10.33
CA MET A 162 -2.55 7.97 11.00
C MET A 162 -2.88 9.42 11.34
N ASP A 163 -3.83 10.03 10.63
CA ASP A 163 -4.24 11.42 10.82
C ASP A 163 -5.77 11.56 10.95
N SER A 164 -6.19 12.50 11.79
CA SER A 164 -7.60 12.83 12.01
C SER A 164 -8.30 13.43 10.79
N SER A 165 -7.58 14.15 9.92
CA SER A 165 -8.14 14.70 8.68
C SER A 165 -8.73 13.64 7.77
N THR A 166 -8.05 12.51 7.61
CA THR A 166 -8.52 11.40 6.76
C THR A 166 -9.81 10.78 7.32
N CYS A 167 -9.92 10.59 8.65
CA CYS A 167 -11.17 10.12 9.26
C CYS A 167 -12.30 11.14 9.09
N HIS A 168 -12.02 12.44 9.18
CA HIS A 168 -13.01 13.48 8.92
C HIS A 168 -13.51 13.46 7.47
N SER A 169 -12.61 13.31 6.50
CA SER A 169 -12.98 13.15 5.07
C SER A 169 -13.86 11.93 4.83
N ILE A 170 -13.53 10.78 5.43
CA ILE A 170 -14.32 9.55 5.32
C ILE A 170 -15.72 9.77 5.92
N LYS A 171 -15.81 10.31 7.14
CA LYS A 171 -17.08 10.58 7.81
C LYS A 171 -17.95 11.56 7.02
N THR A 172 -17.36 12.58 6.42
CA THR A 172 -18.12 13.58 5.64
C THR A 172 -18.75 12.98 4.37
N GLN A 173 -18.13 11.97 3.77
CA GLN A 173 -18.61 11.36 2.52
C GLN A 173 -19.48 10.12 2.72
N TRP A 174 -19.24 9.36 3.79
CA TRP A 174 -19.84 8.05 4.02
C TRP A 174 -20.58 7.94 5.36
N ASP A 175 -20.71 9.07 6.05
CA ASP A 175 -21.36 9.20 7.34
C ASP A 175 -20.77 8.24 8.38
N GLU A 176 -21.57 7.77 9.34
CA GLU A 176 -21.11 6.81 10.36
C GLU A 176 -21.14 5.33 9.92
N THR A 177 -21.41 5.06 8.63
CA THR A 177 -21.49 3.70 8.08
C THR A 177 -20.17 2.95 8.20
N ILE A 178 -19.05 3.68 8.08
CA ILE A 178 -17.70 3.15 8.27
C ILE A 178 -17.06 3.80 9.48
N LYS A 179 -16.59 2.98 10.41
CA LYS A 179 -15.90 3.49 11.60
C LYS A 179 -14.45 3.80 11.27
N CYS A 180 -13.98 4.96 11.74
CA CYS A 180 -12.62 5.43 11.55
C CYS A 180 -12.05 5.93 12.88
N VAL A 181 -10.87 5.45 13.25
CA VAL A 181 -10.12 5.85 14.45
C VAL A 181 -8.81 6.50 14.01
N SER A 182 -8.50 7.69 14.52
CA SER A 182 -7.23 8.37 14.27
C SER A 182 -6.17 8.01 15.32
N LEU A 183 -4.95 7.79 14.87
CA LEU A 183 -3.76 7.61 15.72
C LEU A 183 -3.07 8.94 16.05
N ASP A 184 -3.34 9.99 15.27
CA ASP A 184 -2.76 11.33 15.38
C ASP A 184 -1.21 11.33 15.40
N ILE A 185 -0.62 10.61 14.43
CA ILE A 185 0.82 10.49 14.24
C ILE A 185 1.27 11.44 13.13
N ASP A 186 1.97 12.52 13.51
CA ASP A 186 2.32 13.59 12.57
C ASP A 186 3.40 13.23 11.53
N ASN A 187 4.34 12.36 11.89
CA ASN A 187 5.56 12.11 11.11
C ASN A 187 5.39 11.14 9.92
N TYR A 188 4.18 10.64 9.70
CA TYR A 188 3.88 9.56 8.76
C TYR A 188 2.79 9.92 7.73
N LYS A 189 2.58 11.22 7.46
CA LYS A 189 1.52 11.72 6.54
C LYS A 189 1.78 11.48 5.05
N ILE A 190 3.02 11.18 4.65
CA ILE A 190 3.41 11.03 3.23
C ILE A 190 3.45 9.55 2.79
N GLY A 191 3.39 9.32 1.47
CA GLY A 191 3.58 7.98 0.91
C GLY A 191 4.98 7.43 1.19
N TYR A 192 5.08 6.14 1.47
CA TYR A 192 6.34 5.50 1.84
C TYR A 192 7.08 4.93 0.64
N ASP A 193 8.40 5.10 0.65
CA ASP A 193 9.30 4.37 -0.22
C ASP A 193 9.55 2.96 0.34
N TRP A 194 9.32 1.96 -0.50
CA TRP A 194 9.53 0.57 -0.13
C TRP A 194 10.95 0.31 0.36
N GLY A 195 11.06 -0.47 1.45
CA GLY A 195 12.32 -0.91 2.02
C GLY A 195 13.07 0.17 2.81
N ARG A 196 12.50 1.36 3.02
CA ARG A 196 13.05 2.36 3.96
C ARG A 196 12.60 2.09 5.39
N GLN A 197 13.35 2.61 6.36
CA GLN A 197 13.05 2.45 7.78
C GLN A 197 11.64 2.92 8.17
N GLN A 198 11.15 4.02 7.58
CA GLN A 198 9.77 4.49 7.79
C GLN A 198 8.73 3.46 7.36
N TYR A 199 8.95 2.79 6.23
CA TYR A 199 8.08 1.72 5.76
C TYR A 199 8.08 0.55 6.73
N ILE A 200 9.27 0.17 7.22
CA ILE A 200 9.43 -0.90 8.24
C ILE A 200 8.69 -0.51 9.52
N ASN A 201 8.86 0.71 10.01
CA ASN A 201 8.20 1.19 11.23
C ASN A 201 6.68 1.13 11.12
N ILE A 202 6.12 1.45 9.94
CA ILE A 202 4.69 1.32 9.66
C ILE A 202 4.23 -0.13 9.59
N LEU A 203 5.01 -1.02 8.97
CA LEU A 203 4.69 -2.45 8.99
C LEU A 203 4.73 -3.02 10.42
N THR A 204 5.66 -2.57 11.25
CA THR A 204 5.72 -2.96 12.67
C THR A 204 4.51 -2.41 13.44
N LEU A 205 4.14 -1.15 13.24
CA LEU A 205 2.94 -0.56 13.85
C LEU A 205 1.68 -1.35 13.47
N ARG A 206 1.56 -1.75 12.20
CA ARG A 206 0.47 -2.59 11.72
C ARG A 206 0.43 -3.95 12.43
N ALA A 207 1.59 -4.59 12.59
CA ALA A 207 1.72 -5.84 13.33
C ALA A 207 1.31 -5.67 14.80
N ASN A 208 1.71 -4.58 15.45
CA ASN A 208 1.33 -4.27 16.83
C ASN A 208 -0.18 -4.08 16.99
N ILE A 209 -0.85 -3.44 16.02
CA ILE A 209 -2.32 -3.32 16.01
C ILE A 209 -2.98 -4.70 15.86
N MET A 210 -2.47 -5.55 14.97
CA MET A 210 -2.98 -6.91 14.81
C MET A 210 -2.78 -7.75 16.07
N GLU A 211 -1.65 -7.61 16.75
CA GLU A 211 -1.37 -8.24 18.05
C GLU A 211 -2.32 -7.75 19.13
N LEU A 212 -2.60 -6.43 19.18
CA LEU A 212 -3.56 -5.84 20.11
C LEU A 212 -4.95 -6.46 19.95
N LEU A 213 -5.44 -6.58 18.72
CA LEU A 213 -6.75 -7.17 18.44
C LEU A 213 -6.76 -8.67 18.75
N THR A 214 -5.71 -9.40 18.38
CA THR A 214 -5.59 -10.84 18.64
C THR A 214 -5.57 -11.13 20.14
N SER A 215 -4.83 -10.35 20.92
CA SER A 215 -4.69 -10.52 22.37
C SER A 215 -5.97 -10.19 23.15
N ASN A 216 -6.95 -9.55 22.49
CA ASN A 216 -8.26 -9.24 23.04
C ASN A 216 -9.37 -10.10 22.39
N ASP A 217 -9.02 -11.23 21.78
CA ASP A 217 -9.94 -12.19 21.16
C ASP A 217 -10.86 -11.58 20.10
N ILE A 218 -10.38 -10.58 19.35
CA ILE A 218 -11.12 -9.94 18.25
C ILE A 218 -10.70 -10.59 16.92
N PRO A 219 -11.56 -11.42 16.29
CA PRO A 219 -11.27 -11.99 14.99
C PRO A 219 -11.30 -10.90 13.93
N HIS A 220 -10.23 -10.81 13.15
CA HIS A 220 -10.09 -9.74 12.17
C HIS A 220 -9.36 -10.19 10.91
N VAL A 221 -9.62 -9.47 9.83
CA VAL A 221 -8.94 -9.61 8.54
C VAL A 221 -8.32 -8.27 8.17
N LEU A 222 -7.00 -8.24 8.05
CA LEU A 222 -6.29 -7.07 7.52
C LEU A 222 -6.55 -6.96 6.02
N ILE A 223 -6.99 -5.78 5.58
CA ILE A 223 -7.22 -5.45 4.18
C ILE A 223 -6.39 -4.23 3.76
N GLU A 224 -6.03 -4.19 2.48
CA GLU A 224 -5.42 -3.01 1.86
C GLU A 224 -6.50 -2.27 1.07
N THR A 225 -6.64 -0.97 1.34
CA THR A 225 -7.63 -0.13 0.64
C THR A 225 -7.18 0.32 -0.74
N ASP A 226 -5.98 -0.10 -1.15
CA ASP A 226 -5.50 0.12 -2.51
C ASP A 226 -5.95 -0.99 -3.49
N ALA A 227 -6.59 -2.05 -2.98
CA ALA A 227 -7.14 -3.15 -3.76
C ALA A 227 -8.49 -2.81 -4.44
N THR A 228 -8.86 -3.59 -5.44
CA THR A 228 -10.20 -3.59 -6.05
C THR A 228 -10.86 -4.94 -5.80
N TRP A 229 -12.06 -4.92 -5.23
CA TRP A 229 -12.84 -6.10 -4.91
C TRP A 229 -13.88 -6.31 -6.00
N PHE A 230 -13.93 -7.54 -6.51
CA PHE A 230 -14.92 -7.96 -7.51
C PHE A 230 -16.11 -8.65 -6.86
N LYS A 231 -15.90 -9.30 -5.72
CA LYS A 231 -16.93 -10.02 -4.94
C LYS A 231 -16.69 -9.80 -3.44
N ASP A 232 -17.69 -10.04 -2.59
CA ASP A 232 -17.47 -10.12 -1.14
C ASP A 232 -16.82 -11.46 -0.80
N VAL A 233 -15.51 -11.42 -0.75
CA VAL A 233 -14.62 -12.59 -0.74
C VAL A 233 -14.71 -13.32 0.59
N MET A 234 -14.78 -12.58 1.71
CA MET A 234 -14.62 -13.20 3.02
C MET A 234 -15.93 -13.70 3.62
N ASN A 235 -17.10 -13.22 3.19
CA ASN A 235 -18.35 -13.89 3.57
C ASN A 235 -18.46 -15.29 2.96
N GLN A 236 -18.01 -15.51 1.73
CA GLN A 236 -18.05 -16.84 1.11
C GLN A 236 -16.93 -17.75 1.63
N LEU A 237 -15.73 -17.21 1.79
CA LEU A 237 -14.56 -18.01 2.18
C LEU A 237 -14.50 -18.32 3.67
N CYS A 238 -14.88 -17.39 4.57
CA CYS A 238 -14.81 -17.61 6.02
C CYS A 238 -16.08 -18.23 6.61
N ALA A 239 -17.28 -17.96 6.07
CA ALA A 239 -18.51 -18.60 6.57
C ALA A 239 -18.48 -20.13 6.41
N SER A 240 -17.75 -20.64 5.40
CA SER A 240 -17.54 -22.08 5.21
C SER A 240 -16.56 -22.73 6.20
N GLN A 241 -15.82 -21.96 7.01
CA GLN A 241 -14.64 -22.46 7.75
C GLN A 241 -14.65 -22.25 9.26
N HIS A 242 -15.75 -21.78 9.87
CA HIS A 242 -15.82 -21.63 11.33
C HIS A 242 -16.32 -22.90 12.06
N ASN A 243 -15.46 -23.93 12.08
CA ASN A 243 -15.28 -24.92 13.18
C ASN A 243 -14.06 -25.85 12.93
N GLY A 244 -13.02 -25.35 12.26
CA GLY A 244 -11.86 -26.16 11.85
C GLY A 244 -10.96 -25.44 10.86
N LEU A 245 -10.48 -24.25 11.24
CA LEU A 245 -9.69 -23.33 10.40
C LEU A 245 -8.57 -24.04 9.63
N VAL A 246 -8.62 -23.96 8.29
CA VAL A 246 -7.45 -24.14 7.43
C VAL A 246 -7.29 -22.88 6.58
N CYS A 247 -6.47 -21.94 7.07
CA CYS A 247 -5.93 -20.86 6.26
C CYS A 247 -5.13 -21.49 5.10
N ARG A 248 -5.72 -21.57 3.91
CA ARG A 248 -5.02 -22.01 2.70
C ARG A 248 -4.37 -20.82 2.02
N GLN A 249 -3.30 -21.09 1.27
CA GLN A 249 -2.77 -20.11 0.34
C GLN A 249 -3.82 -19.86 -0.74
N PHE A 250 -4.09 -18.60 -1.03
CA PHE A 250 -4.91 -18.21 -2.15
C PHE A 250 -4.16 -18.45 -3.45
N GLU A 251 -4.88 -18.97 -4.45
CA GLU A 251 -4.35 -19.06 -5.80
C GLU A 251 -4.32 -17.68 -6.45
N TYR A 252 -3.45 -17.51 -7.45
CA TYR A 252 -3.28 -16.21 -8.11
C TYR A 252 -4.58 -15.73 -8.79
N ASN A 253 -5.37 -16.65 -9.31
CA ASN A 253 -6.67 -16.36 -9.90
C ASN A 253 -7.74 -16.01 -8.86
N GLU A 254 -7.50 -16.21 -7.57
CA GLU A 254 -8.39 -15.80 -6.49
C GLU A 254 -8.00 -14.43 -5.94
N ILE A 255 -6.69 -14.20 -5.76
CA ILE A 255 -6.11 -12.92 -5.35
C ILE A 255 -4.96 -12.57 -6.30
N ALA A 256 -5.25 -11.71 -7.28
CA ALA A 256 -4.27 -11.30 -8.28
C ALA A 256 -3.52 -10.03 -7.85
N ASP A 257 -2.34 -9.83 -8.44
CA ASP A 257 -1.52 -8.62 -8.26
C ASP A 257 -1.56 -7.71 -9.49
N GLY A 258 -0.76 -6.64 -9.48
CA GLY A 258 -0.67 -5.70 -10.59
C GLY A 258 -0.26 -6.29 -11.96
N LYS A 259 0.21 -7.54 -12.04
CA LYS A 259 0.45 -8.21 -13.33
C LYS A 259 -0.84 -8.51 -14.08
N TRP A 260 -1.97 -8.62 -13.38
CA TRP A 260 -3.29 -8.85 -13.97
C TRP A 260 -3.65 -7.78 -15.02
N PHE A 261 -3.25 -6.53 -14.79
CA PHE A 261 -3.44 -5.43 -15.75
C PHE A 261 -2.65 -5.57 -17.05
N LYS A 262 -1.62 -6.42 -17.08
CA LYS A 262 -0.79 -6.68 -18.25
C LYS A 262 -1.20 -7.95 -18.99
N MET A 263 -2.15 -8.71 -18.45
CA MET A 263 -2.70 -9.90 -19.08
C MET A 263 -3.69 -9.51 -20.16
N ASP A 264 -3.79 -10.35 -21.18
CA ASP A 264 -4.77 -10.14 -22.24
C ASP A 264 -6.20 -10.31 -21.71
N GLU A 265 -7.11 -9.41 -22.11
CA GLU A 265 -8.46 -9.35 -21.55
C GLU A 265 -9.29 -10.61 -21.86
N GLN A 266 -8.97 -11.34 -22.94
CA GLN A 266 -9.69 -12.57 -23.32
C GLN A 266 -9.24 -13.79 -22.51
N THR A 267 -8.05 -13.74 -21.91
CA THR A 267 -7.42 -14.90 -21.24
C THR A 267 -7.28 -14.73 -19.73
N ARG A 268 -7.44 -13.51 -19.21
CA ARG A 268 -7.30 -13.26 -17.77
C ARG A 268 -8.53 -13.73 -17.00
N GLU A 269 -8.30 -14.51 -15.95
CA GLU A 269 -9.33 -14.89 -14.98
C GLU A 269 -9.68 -13.71 -14.07
N ILE A 270 -10.95 -13.59 -13.66
CA ILE A 270 -11.41 -12.51 -12.79
C ILE A 270 -11.18 -12.93 -11.32
N PRO A 271 -10.28 -12.26 -10.59
CA PRO A 271 -10.03 -12.59 -9.19
C PRO A 271 -11.12 -12.03 -8.28
N TYR A 272 -11.20 -12.58 -7.07
CA TYR A 272 -12.03 -12.00 -6.02
C TYR A 272 -11.48 -10.64 -5.56
N ILE A 273 -10.15 -10.55 -5.40
CA ILE A 273 -9.42 -9.33 -5.03
C ILE A 273 -8.30 -9.09 -6.05
N LEU A 274 -8.24 -7.88 -6.59
CA LEU A 274 -7.08 -7.40 -7.32
C LEU A 274 -6.28 -6.47 -6.41
N ASN A 275 -5.22 -7.01 -5.81
CA ASN A 275 -4.33 -6.24 -4.97
C ASN A 275 -3.44 -5.37 -5.86
N ASN A 276 -3.37 -4.09 -5.53
CA ASN A 276 -2.65 -3.10 -6.34
C ASN A 276 -1.20 -2.92 -5.89
N ASN A 277 -0.67 -3.91 -5.16
CA ASN A 277 0.68 -3.91 -4.64
C ASN A 277 1.72 -4.20 -5.74
N PHE A 278 2.19 -3.12 -6.37
CA PHE A 278 3.46 -3.13 -7.10
C PHE A 278 4.04 -1.72 -7.20
N ASN A 279 5.21 -1.53 -6.58
CA ASN A 279 6.25 -0.49 -6.75
C ASN A 279 5.88 0.73 -7.63
N SER A 280 5.25 1.74 -7.03
CA SER A 280 5.43 3.20 -7.28
C SER A 280 4.20 3.99 -6.83
N GLY A 281 4.40 5.26 -6.50
CA GLY A 281 3.53 6.11 -5.68
C GLY A 281 2.03 6.14 -6.02
N THR A 282 1.26 6.64 -5.05
CA THR A 282 -0.22 6.64 -5.03
C THR A 282 -0.85 7.14 -6.33
N LYS A 283 -0.30 8.19 -6.94
CA LYS A 283 -0.77 8.73 -8.23
C LYS A 283 -0.71 7.74 -9.40
N ASN A 284 0.30 6.87 -9.45
CA ASN A 284 0.39 5.82 -10.48
C ASN A 284 -0.67 4.74 -10.25
N LYS A 285 -0.94 4.40 -8.98
CA LYS A 285 -1.99 3.46 -8.60
C LYS A 285 -3.38 3.99 -8.99
N GLU A 286 -3.66 5.26 -8.69
CA GLU A 286 -4.90 5.94 -9.09
C GLU A 286 -5.06 5.94 -10.62
N THR A 287 -4.02 6.35 -11.35
CA THR A 287 -4.04 6.41 -12.82
C THR A 287 -4.30 5.04 -13.43
N ARG A 288 -3.68 3.99 -12.89
CA ARG A 288 -3.90 2.60 -13.33
C ARG A 288 -5.33 2.15 -13.11
N GLN A 289 -5.92 2.42 -11.94
CA GLN A 289 -7.33 2.11 -11.68
C GLN A 289 -8.24 2.89 -12.63
N ALA A 290 -7.98 4.17 -12.86
CA ALA A 290 -8.77 5.00 -13.76
C ALA A 290 -8.74 4.49 -15.22
N LEU A 291 -7.55 4.15 -15.74
CA LEU A 291 -7.40 3.63 -17.11
C LEU A 291 -8.09 2.28 -17.31
N ASN A 292 -8.23 1.48 -16.25
CA ASN A 292 -8.86 0.16 -16.31
C ASN A 292 -10.34 0.18 -15.87
N GLY A 293 -10.93 1.35 -15.64
CA GLY A 293 -12.34 1.47 -15.25
C GLY A 293 -12.64 1.12 -13.78
N PHE A 294 -11.61 1.02 -12.94
CA PHE A 294 -11.71 0.71 -11.50
C PHE A 294 -11.63 1.97 -10.61
N TRP A 295 -11.85 3.15 -11.20
CA TRP A 295 -11.94 4.42 -10.49
C TRP A 295 -13.38 4.94 -10.44
N PHE A 296 -13.99 4.79 -9.27
CA PHE A 296 -15.40 4.98 -9.01
C PHE A 296 -15.73 6.37 -8.48
N LEU A 297 -14.72 7.15 -8.09
CA LEU A 297 -14.92 8.54 -7.66
C LEU A 297 -15.05 9.51 -8.85
N ALA A 298 -15.78 10.60 -8.63
CA ALA A 298 -15.80 11.75 -9.50
C ALA A 298 -14.49 12.55 -9.36
N THR A 299 -13.81 12.86 -10.48
CA THR A 299 -12.47 13.47 -10.46
C THR A 299 -12.40 14.81 -9.73
N LYS A 300 -13.49 15.61 -9.75
CA LYS A 300 -13.51 16.96 -9.17
C LYS A 300 -13.99 17.00 -7.73
N THR A 301 -14.97 16.17 -7.37
CA THR A 301 -15.62 16.22 -6.06
C THR A 301 -15.21 15.09 -5.12
N ASN A 302 -14.46 14.10 -5.64
CA ASN A 302 -14.17 12.81 -4.97
C ASN A 302 -15.42 12.04 -4.50
N GLN A 303 -16.62 12.46 -4.90
CA GLN A 303 -17.85 11.77 -4.54
C GLN A 303 -17.95 10.43 -5.26
N CYS A 304 -18.52 9.44 -4.58
CA CYS A 304 -18.77 8.13 -5.14
C CYS A 304 -19.80 8.17 -6.27
N VAL A 305 -19.45 7.60 -7.42
CA VAL A 305 -20.35 7.48 -8.57
C VAL A 305 -20.93 6.06 -8.59
N ILE A 306 -22.03 5.85 -7.87
CA ILE A 306 -22.67 4.53 -7.72
C ILE A 306 -23.02 3.87 -9.07
N SER A 307 -23.35 4.64 -10.10
CA SER A 307 -23.59 4.10 -11.45
C SER A 307 -22.36 3.49 -12.12
N LYS A 308 -21.14 3.90 -11.74
CA LYS A 308 -19.91 3.21 -12.16
C LYS A 308 -19.74 1.90 -11.41
N VAL A 309 -20.03 1.89 -10.11
CA VAL A 309 -19.95 0.69 -9.26
C VAL A 309 -20.92 -0.38 -9.77
N ARG A 310 -22.17 -0.01 -10.02
CA ARG A 310 -23.19 -0.93 -10.58
C ARG A 310 -22.74 -1.55 -11.89
N ARG A 311 -22.31 -0.73 -12.86
CA ARG A 311 -21.78 -1.22 -14.15
C ARG A 311 -20.57 -2.15 -14.00
N PHE A 312 -19.71 -1.87 -13.01
CA PHE A 312 -18.59 -2.75 -12.70
C PHE A 312 -19.10 -4.09 -12.16
N MET A 313 -19.99 -4.08 -11.17
CA MET A 313 -20.57 -5.31 -10.62
C MET A 313 -21.28 -6.12 -11.71
N ASP A 314 -22.11 -5.49 -12.56
CA ASP A 314 -22.81 -6.16 -13.67
C ASP A 314 -21.85 -6.78 -14.71
N LYS A 315 -20.65 -6.19 -14.89
CA LYS A 315 -19.63 -6.71 -15.82
C LYS A 315 -18.91 -7.94 -15.26
N TYR A 316 -18.74 -8.04 -13.95
CA TYR A 316 -17.84 -9.00 -13.31
C TYR A 316 -18.53 -9.97 -12.31
N SER A 317 -19.85 -9.88 -12.15
CA SER A 317 -20.67 -10.81 -11.34
C SER A 317 -20.74 -12.20 -11.94
#